data_AF-A0A6L6TC22-F1
#
_entry.id   AF-A0A6L6TC22-F1
#
_cell.length_a   1.000
_cell.length_b   1.000
_cell.length_c   1.000
_cell.angle_alpha   90.00
_cell.angle_beta   90.00
_cell.angle_gamma   90.00
#
_symmetry.space_group_name_H-M   'P 1'
#
loop_
_entity.id
_entity.type
_entity.pdbx_description
1 polymer ?
#
loop_
_entity_poly.entity_id
_entity_poly.type
_entity_poly.pdbx_seq_one_letter_code
_entity_poly.pdbx_strand_id
1 'polypeptide(L)'
;MRTMKTAIKAGIAGAVLVVVGAAHAELHGEEAEDAARDAAVRQYAAKLEADWQQCLRKPETKTTHDSGLCAYAMREAAKDAVKEKYQKALASAQEDVDKGWLPKNVPAMMPQAQAAWEQFVEADCGVVGALITGTASATYQTVCEYKHQIQRLHDLDQW
;
A
#
# COMPACT_ATOMS: atom_id res chain seq x y z
N MET A 1 10.33 46.81 -1.95
CA MET A 1 9.67 45.73 -2.71
C MET A 1 10.74 44.93 -3.44
N ARG A 2 10.99 43.70 -3.00
CA ARG A 2 11.89 42.74 -3.67
C ARG A 2 11.10 41.47 -3.94
N THR A 3 10.89 41.20 -5.22
CA THR A 3 10.22 40.01 -5.74
C THR A 3 11.13 38.81 -5.51
N MET A 4 10.80 37.94 -4.55
CA MET A 4 11.45 36.63 -4.41
C MET A 4 10.85 35.68 -5.46
N LYS A 5 11.67 35.28 -6.43
CA LYS A 5 11.37 34.17 -7.35
C LYS A 5 11.39 32.86 -6.57
N THR A 6 10.25 32.22 -6.46
CA THR A 6 10.12 30.87 -5.90
C THR A 6 10.73 29.87 -6.88
N ALA A 7 11.90 29.31 -6.54
CA ALA A 7 12.48 28.20 -7.27
C ALA A 7 11.71 26.92 -6.93
N ILE A 8 10.90 26.44 -7.88
CA ILE A 8 10.21 25.15 -7.79
C ILE A 8 11.26 24.06 -7.88
N LYS A 9 11.47 23.31 -6.79
CA LYS A 9 12.23 22.06 -6.79
C LYS A 9 11.43 20.99 -7.55
N ALA A 10 11.60 20.95 -8.86
CA ALA A 10 11.26 19.80 -9.67
C ALA A 10 12.40 18.76 -9.51
N GLY A 11 12.04 17.50 -9.21
CA GLY A 11 12.97 16.39 -9.43
C GLY A 11 13.00 15.31 -8.37
N ILE A 12 11.91 14.52 -8.25
CA ILE A 12 11.99 13.07 -7.94
C ILE A 12 10.87 12.35 -8.72
N ALA A 13 10.73 12.62 -10.02
CA ALA A 13 9.82 11.87 -10.90
C ALA A 13 10.55 11.16 -12.05
N GLY A 14 11.82 11.49 -12.30
CA GLY A 14 12.55 11.04 -13.49
C GLY A 14 13.37 9.76 -13.35
N ALA A 15 13.50 9.17 -12.15
CA ALA A 15 14.43 8.06 -11.91
C ALA A 15 13.78 6.66 -11.87
N VAL A 16 12.45 6.56 -11.92
CA VAL A 16 11.74 5.27 -11.71
C VAL A 16 11.56 4.47 -13.01
N LEU A 17 11.79 5.08 -14.18
CA LEU A 17 11.53 4.45 -15.49
C LEU A 17 12.60 3.44 -15.96
N VAL A 18 13.73 3.28 -15.25
CA VAL A 18 14.90 2.57 -15.82
C VAL A 18 14.95 1.06 -15.50
N VAL A 19 14.07 0.52 -14.65
CA VAL A 19 14.14 -0.91 -14.23
C VAL A 19 12.96 -1.76 -14.75
N VAL A 20 12.15 -1.25 -15.68
CA VAL A 20 11.03 -2.01 -16.30
C VAL A 20 11.47 -2.71 -17.61
N GLY A 21 12.73 -2.56 -18.01
CA GLY A 21 13.26 -3.03 -19.29
C GLY A 21 13.42 -4.54 -19.39
N ALA A 22 12.39 -5.22 -19.90
CA ALA A 22 12.44 -6.33 -20.87
C ALA A 22 11.08 -7.06 -21.00
N ALA A 23 10.25 -7.06 -19.95
CA ALA A 23 9.01 -7.86 -19.92
C ALA A 23 7.75 -7.13 -20.42
N HIS A 24 7.80 -5.80 -20.60
CA HIS A 24 6.62 -4.97 -20.91
C HIS A 24 6.76 -4.17 -22.21
N ALA A 25 7.69 -4.57 -23.10
CA ALA A 25 7.99 -3.81 -24.32
C ALA A 25 6.82 -3.75 -25.33
N GLU A 26 5.79 -4.58 -25.16
CA GLU A 26 4.61 -4.69 -26.04
C GLU A 26 3.35 -4.04 -25.46
N LEU A 27 3.38 -3.54 -24.22
CA LEU A 27 2.22 -2.90 -23.60
C LEU A 27 2.07 -1.45 -24.06
N HIS A 28 0.85 -1.06 -24.37
CA HIS A 28 0.52 0.28 -24.84
C HIS A 28 -0.76 0.79 -24.16
N GLY A 29 -0.86 2.11 -23.97
CA GLY A 29 -2.03 2.73 -23.36
C GLY A 29 -2.28 2.25 -21.94
N GLU A 30 -3.54 1.96 -21.62
CA GLU A 30 -4.04 1.57 -20.29
C GLU A 30 -3.31 0.37 -19.69
N GLU A 31 -3.00 -0.66 -20.51
CA GLU A 31 -2.30 -1.86 -20.03
C GLU A 31 -0.87 -1.56 -19.54
N ALA A 32 -0.19 -0.60 -20.17
CA ALA A 32 1.14 -0.18 -19.74
C ALA A 32 1.07 0.62 -18.43
N GLU A 33 0.00 1.42 -18.24
CA GLU A 33 -0.22 2.16 -17.00
C GLU A 33 -0.54 1.22 -15.84
N ASP A 34 -1.41 0.23 -16.06
CA ASP A 34 -1.75 -0.79 -15.06
C ASP A 34 -0.52 -1.61 -14.64
N ALA A 35 0.28 -2.06 -15.62
CA ALA A 35 1.52 -2.77 -15.35
C ALA A 35 2.52 -1.90 -14.57
N ALA A 36 2.58 -0.60 -14.85
CA ALA A 36 3.44 0.31 -14.12
C ALA A 36 2.95 0.52 -12.66
N ARG A 37 1.64 0.62 -12.44
CA ARG A 37 1.05 0.71 -11.09
C ARG A 37 1.31 -0.57 -10.30
N ASP A 38 1.08 -1.74 -10.88
CA ASP A 38 1.39 -3.03 -10.26
C ASP A 38 2.88 -3.19 -9.93
N ALA A 39 3.77 -2.80 -10.86
CA ALA A 39 5.21 -2.81 -10.61
C ALA A 39 5.60 -1.88 -9.45
N ALA A 40 4.98 -0.70 -9.33
CA ALA A 40 5.24 0.23 -8.25
C ALA A 40 4.84 -0.34 -6.88
N VAL A 41 3.66 -0.97 -6.78
CA VAL A 41 3.22 -1.64 -5.55
C VAL A 41 4.14 -2.81 -5.20
N ARG A 42 4.58 -3.61 -6.17
CA ARG A 42 5.55 -4.70 -5.95
C ARG A 42 6.91 -4.19 -5.46
N GLN A 43 7.42 -3.11 -6.05
CA GLN A 43 8.67 -2.50 -5.59
C GLN A 43 8.53 -1.94 -4.17
N TYR A 44 7.40 -1.33 -3.84
CA TYR A 44 7.11 -0.86 -2.50
C TYR A 44 7.03 -2.02 -1.49
N ALA A 45 6.32 -3.10 -1.83
CA ALA A 45 6.26 -4.31 -1.02
C ALA A 45 7.65 -4.90 -0.78
N ALA A 46 8.46 -5.06 -1.83
CA ALA A 46 9.83 -5.55 -1.73
C ALA A 46 10.71 -4.69 -0.83
N LYS A 47 10.54 -3.36 -0.84
CA LYS A 47 11.22 -2.46 0.09
C LYS A 47 10.80 -2.71 1.53
N LEU A 48 9.49 -2.78 1.79
CA LEU A 48 8.98 -3.05 3.14
C LEU A 48 9.47 -4.40 3.68
N GLU A 49 9.49 -5.43 2.83
CA GLU A 49 10.03 -6.75 3.20
C GLU A 49 11.54 -6.69 3.45
N ALA A 50 12.30 -5.92 2.66
CA ALA A 50 13.73 -5.72 2.90
C ALA A 50 13.99 -5.00 4.24
N ASP A 51 13.23 -3.96 4.55
CA ASP A 51 13.32 -3.22 5.83
C ASP A 51 12.96 -4.13 7.01
N TRP A 52 11.92 -4.97 6.85
CA TRP A 52 11.56 -6.00 7.83
C TRP A 52 12.68 -7.01 8.05
N GLN A 53 13.26 -7.56 6.98
CA GLN A 53 14.39 -8.49 7.07
C GLN A 53 15.62 -7.84 7.71
N GLN A 54 15.88 -6.56 7.43
CA GLN A 54 16.95 -5.83 8.10
C GLN A 54 16.66 -5.68 9.60
N CYS A 55 15.43 -5.36 9.99
CA CYS A 55 15.00 -5.27 11.39
C CYS A 55 15.21 -6.60 12.14
N LEU A 56 14.89 -7.73 11.50
CA LEU A 56 15.08 -9.07 12.07
C LEU A 56 16.55 -9.44 12.32
N ARG A 57 17.50 -8.82 11.58
CA ARG A 57 18.94 -9.09 11.72
C ARG A 57 19.63 -8.22 12.76
N LYS A 58 18.92 -7.27 13.37
CA LYS A 58 19.51 -6.35 14.35
C LYS A 58 19.90 -7.10 15.63
N PRO A 59 21.05 -6.75 16.27
CA PRO A 59 21.49 -7.40 17.50
C PRO A 59 20.47 -7.34 18.64
N GLU A 60 19.62 -6.32 18.68
CA GLU A 60 18.55 -6.13 19.65
C GLU A 60 17.30 -7.01 19.41
N THR A 61 17.11 -7.55 18.21
CA THR A 61 15.96 -8.40 17.88
C THR A 61 16.24 -9.84 18.28
N LYS A 62 16.02 -10.18 19.56
CA LYS A 62 16.39 -11.50 20.12
C LYS A 62 15.20 -12.37 20.51
N THR A 63 14.03 -11.77 20.67
CA THR A 63 12.84 -12.46 21.14
C THR A 63 11.76 -12.52 20.06
N THR A 64 10.76 -13.39 20.27
CA THR A 64 9.55 -13.41 19.44
C THR A 64 8.83 -12.06 19.49
N HIS A 65 8.85 -11.37 20.63
CA HIS A 65 8.26 -10.05 20.76
C HIS A 65 8.96 -9.03 19.86
N ASP A 66 10.30 -8.97 19.90
CA ASP A 66 11.07 -8.05 19.07
C ASP A 66 10.84 -8.32 17.56
N SER A 67 10.79 -9.60 17.19
CA SER A 67 10.48 -10.02 15.82
C SER A 67 9.07 -9.60 15.40
N GLY A 68 8.11 -9.70 16.33
CA GLY A 68 6.74 -9.22 16.16
C GLY A 68 6.68 -7.70 15.97
N LEU A 69 7.49 -6.92 16.69
CA LEU A 69 7.58 -5.46 16.50
C LEU A 69 8.12 -5.10 15.11
N CYS A 70 9.09 -5.86 14.59
CA CYS A 70 9.56 -5.68 13.21
C CYS A 70 8.44 -5.92 12.18
N ALA A 71 7.64 -6.98 12.36
CA ALA A 71 6.49 -7.26 11.49
C ALA A 71 5.39 -6.20 11.64
N TYR A 72 5.14 -5.73 12.87
CA TYR A 72 4.17 -4.67 13.16
C TYR A 72 4.52 -3.37 12.43
N ALA A 73 5.78 -2.95 12.49
CA ALA A 73 6.24 -1.75 11.78
C ALA A 73 6.05 -1.86 10.26
N MET A 74 6.33 -3.03 9.68
CA MET A 74 6.10 -3.31 8.26
C MET A 74 4.62 -3.19 7.89
N ARG A 75 3.73 -3.79 8.71
CA ARG A 75 2.27 -3.73 8.51
C ARG A 75 1.76 -2.30 8.63
N GLU A 76 2.18 -1.54 9.63
CA GLU A 76 1.72 -0.16 9.82
C GLU A 76 2.16 0.75 8.67
N ALA A 77 3.38 0.60 8.16
CA ALA A 77 3.82 1.34 6.97
C ALA A 77 2.92 1.07 5.76
N ALA A 78 2.56 -0.20 5.50
CA ALA A 78 1.64 -0.56 4.44
C ALA A 78 0.22 0.00 4.67
N LYS A 79 -0.26 -0.02 5.92
CA LYS A 79 -1.56 0.54 6.31
C LYS A 79 -1.64 2.05 6.11
N ASP A 80 -0.58 2.79 6.46
CA ASP A 80 -0.49 4.22 6.22
C ASP A 80 -0.53 4.52 4.71
N ALA A 81 0.14 3.71 3.89
CA ALA A 81 0.08 3.83 2.43
C ALA A 81 -1.34 3.58 1.89
N VAL A 82 -2.05 2.55 2.39
CA VAL A 82 -3.46 2.30 2.02
C VAL A 82 -4.33 3.51 2.38
N LYS A 83 -4.15 4.09 3.57
CA LYS A 83 -4.88 5.28 4.00
C LYS A 83 -4.64 6.46 3.07
N GLU A 84 -3.38 6.76 2.73
CA GLU A 84 -3.04 7.83 1.80
C GLU A 84 -3.67 7.58 0.42
N LYS A 85 -3.55 6.36 -0.10
CA LYS A 85 -4.11 5.97 -1.40
C LYS A 85 -5.62 6.07 -1.43
N TYR A 86 -6.30 5.60 -0.38
CA TYR A 86 -7.74 5.69 -0.23
C TYR A 86 -8.23 7.14 -0.24
N GLN A 87 -7.55 8.05 0.46
CA GLN A 87 -7.92 9.48 0.45
C GLN A 87 -7.79 10.09 -0.95
N LYS A 88 -6.76 9.70 -1.72
CA LYS A 88 -6.60 10.12 -3.12
C LYS A 88 -7.72 9.58 -3.99
N ALA A 89 -8.04 8.28 -3.89
CA ALA A 89 -9.12 7.65 -4.65
C ALA A 89 -10.49 8.29 -4.33
N LEU A 90 -10.75 8.60 -3.06
CA LEU A 90 -11.97 9.30 -2.64
C LEU A 90 -12.06 10.71 -3.22
N ALA A 91 -10.96 11.46 -3.23
CA ALA A 91 -10.91 12.79 -3.84
C ALA A 91 -11.13 12.72 -5.36
N SER A 92 -10.48 11.78 -6.06
CA SER A 92 -10.69 11.55 -7.49
C SER A 92 -12.14 11.16 -7.80
N ALA A 93 -12.74 10.28 -7.00
CA ALA A 93 -14.15 9.91 -7.16
C ALA A 93 -15.09 11.12 -7.00
N GLN A 94 -14.78 12.05 -6.09
CA GLN A 94 -15.55 13.28 -5.93
C GLN A 94 -15.42 14.19 -7.17
N GLU A 95 -14.21 14.37 -7.70
CA GLU A 95 -13.99 15.14 -8.93
C GLU A 95 -14.72 14.53 -10.13
N ASP A 96 -14.75 13.21 -10.23
CA ASP A 96 -15.40 12.50 -11.33
C ASP A 96 -16.92 12.51 -11.21
N VAL A 97 -17.47 12.56 -10.00
CA VAL A 97 -18.89 12.91 -9.78
C VAL A 97 -19.18 14.32 -10.25
N ASP A 98 -18.31 15.30 -9.95
CA ASP A 98 -18.51 16.70 -10.34
C ASP A 98 -18.45 16.89 -11.87
N LYS A 99 -17.65 16.06 -12.56
CA LYS A 99 -17.58 15.98 -14.04
C LYS A 99 -18.74 15.17 -14.66
N GLY A 100 -19.54 14.48 -13.85
CA GLY A 100 -20.63 13.62 -14.32
C GLY A 100 -20.19 12.26 -14.86
N TRP A 101 -18.97 11.82 -14.56
CA TRP A 101 -18.41 10.53 -14.95
C TRP A 101 -18.80 9.39 -14.00
N LEU A 102 -19.09 9.71 -12.74
CA LEU A 102 -19.53 8.74 -11.72
C LEU A 102 -20.91 9.08 -11.15
N PRO A 103 -21.68 8.06 -10.69
CA PRO A 103 -22.89 8.27 -9.90
C PRO A 103 -22.59 9.01 -8.58
N LYS A 104 -23.45 9.97 -8.22
CA LYS A 104 -23.28 10.85 -7.06
C LYS A 104 -23.10 10.13 -5.72
N ASN A 105 -23.61 8.91 -5.59
CA ASN A 105 -23.53 8.12 -4.37
C ASN A 105 -22.20 7.36 -4.22
N VAL A 106 -21.38 7.24 -5.26
CA VAL A 106 -20.13 6.46 -5.20
C VAL A 106 -19.18 6.97 -4.10
N PRO A 107 -18.81 8.26 -4.03
CA PRO A 107 -17.93 8.76 -2.96
C PRO A 107 -18.50 8.54 -1.55
N ALA A 108 -19.82 8.60 -1.40
CA ALA A 108 -20.49 8.36 -0.11
C ALA A 108 -20.47 6.88 0.31
N MET A 109 -20.35 5.95 -0.63
CA MET A 109 -20.27 4.51 -0.37
C MET A 109 -18.84 4.03 -0.10
N MET A 110 -17.82 4.72 -0.64
CA MET A 110 -16.41 4.33 -0.47
C MET A 110 -15.97 4.18 1.00
N PRO A 111 -16.35 5.06 1.96
CA PRO A 111 -16.01 4.86 3.37
C PRO A 111 -16.59 3.57 3.95
N GLN A 112 -17.79 3.19 3.56
CA GLN A 112 -18.44 1.96 4.02
C GLN A 112 -17.74 0.73 3.44
N ALA A 113 -17.38 0.77 2.15
CA ALA A 113 -16.62 -0.29 1.51
C ALA A 113 -15.22 -0.47 2.15
N GLN A 114 -14.53 0.64 2.45
CA GLN A 114 -13.24 0.62 3.12
C GLN A 114 -13.35 0.03 4.54
N ALA A 115 -14.34 0.46 5.32
CA ALA A 115 -14.57 -0.08 6.67
C ALA A 115 -14.95 -1.57 6.66
N ALA A 116 -15.77 -2.00 5.70
CA ALA A 116 -16.12 -3.42 5.54
C ALA A 116 -14.90 -4.27 5.17
N TRP A 117 -14.02 -3.74 4.31
CA TRP A 117 -12.76 -4.41 3.99
C TRP A 117 -11.84 -4.53 5.22
N GLU A 118 -11.73 -3.49 6.05
CA GLU A 118 -10.93 -3.55 7.29
C GLU A 118 -11.45 -4.64 8.25
N GLN A 119 -12.77 -4.77 8.40
CA GLN A 119 -13.40 -5.83 9.20
C GLN A 119 -13.13 -7.22 8.61
N PHE A 120 -13.17 -7.35 7.28
CA PHE A 120 -12.83 -8.60 6.60
C PHE A 120 -11.38 -9.01 6.89
N VAL A 121 -10.44 -8.07 6.78
CA VAL A 121 -9.01 -8.33 7.05
C VAL A 121 -8.80 -8.77 8.50
N GLU A 122 -9.45 -8.11 9.46
CA GLU A 122 -9.38 -8.49 10.88
C GLU A 122 -9.90 -9.92 11.10
N ALA A 123 -11.06 -10.25 10.51
CA ALA A 123 -11.66 -11.58 10.64
C ALA A 123 -10.80 -12.67 9.98
N ASP A 124 -10.34 -12.45 8.76
CA ASP A 124 -9.52 -13.40 8.01
C ASP A 124 -8.17 -13.65 8.70
N CYS A 125 -7.46 -12.59 9.07
CA CYS A 125 -6.18 -12.74 9.73
C CYS A 125 -6.30 -13.22 11.19
N GLY A 126 -7.44 -13.00 11.83
CA GLY A 126 -7.79 -13.63 13.10
C GLY A 126 -7.85 -15.16 12.98
N VAL A 127 -8.39 -15.71 11.89
CA VAL A 127 -8.35 -17.15 11.60
C VAL A 127 -6.90 -17.62 11.43
N VAL A 128 -6.08 -16.90 10.68
CA VAL A 128 -4.65 -17.22 10.51
C VAL A 128 -3.93 -17.25 11.86
N GLY A 129 -4.16 -16.27 12.72
CA GLY A 129 -3.61 -16.23 14.07
C GLY A 129 -4.05 -17.43 14.91
N ALA A 130 -5.34 -17.77 14.89
CA ALA A 130 -5.91 -18.88 15.66
C ALA A 130 -5.40 -20.27 15.24
N LEU A 131 -5.04 -20.45 13.96
CA LEU A 131 -4.46 -21.69 13.44
C LEU A 131 -3.01 -21.94 13.90
N ILE A 132 -2.33 -20.91 14.41
CA ILE A 132 -0.95 -20.99 14.88
C ILE A 132 -0.92 -21.01 16.40
N THR A 133 -0.32 -22.05 16.98
CA THR A 133 -0.15 -22.14 18.44
C THR A 133 1.09 -21.40 18.92
N GLY A 134 1.03 -20.81 20.12
CA GLY A 134 2.17 -20.19 20.79
C GLY A 134 2.42 -18.73 20.41
N THR A 135 3.59 -18.21 20.80
CA THR A 135 3.91 -16.77 20.71
C THR A 135 4.09 -16.26 19.28
N ALA A 136 4.26 -17.16 18.29
CA ALA A 136 4.36 -16.80 16.89
C ALA A 136 3.01 -16.38 16.27
N SER A 137 1.88 -16.77 16.86
CA SER A 137 0.51 -16.52 16.38
C SER A 137 0.30 -15.06 15.93
N ALA A 138 0.62 -14.11 16.81
CA ALA A 138 0.47 -12.68 16.54
C ALA A 138 1.33 -12.20 15.35
N THR A 139 2.51 -12.78 15.14
CA THR A 139 3.38 -12.41 13.99
C THR A 139 2.78 -12.92 12.68
N TYR A 140 2.21 -14.13 12.65
CA TYR A 140 1.53 -14.66 11.46
C TYR A 140 0.29 -13.85 11.11
N GLN A 141 -0.52 -13.49 12.11
CA GLN A 141 -1.66 -12.58 11.92
C GLN A 141 -1.19 -11.24 11.34
N THR A 142 -0.12 -10.64 11.91
CA THR A 142 0.42 -9.36 11.42
C THR A 142 0.90 -9.45 9.96
N VAL A 143 1.57 -10.54 9.58
CA VAL A 143 2.03 -10.76 8.19
C VAL A 143 0.84 -10.98 7.24
N CYS A 144 -0.23 -11.64 7.69
CA CYS A 144 -1.49 -11.72 6.95
C CYS A 144 -2.09 -10.33 6.71
N GLU A 145 -2.19 -9.50 7.76
CA GLU A 145 -2.75 -8.15 7.65
C GLU A 145 -1.94 -7.30 6.68
N TYR A 146 -0.60 -7.39 6.73
CA TYR A 146 0.30 -6.75 5.77
C TYR A 146 0.00 -7.15 4.32
N LYS A 147 -0.18 -8.44 4.02
CA LYS A 147 -0.46 -8.91 2.66
C LYS A 147 -1.78 -8.32 2.13
N HIS A 148 -2.80 -8.25 2.98
CA HIS A 148 -4.05 -7.57 2.63
C HIS A 148 -3.83 -6.08 2.35
N GLN A 149 -2.98 -5.39 3.12
CA GLN A 149 -2.65 -3.98 2.81
C GLN A 149 -2.03 -3.84 1.41
N ILE A 150 -1.10 -4.72 1.03
CA ILE A 150 -0.48 -4.69 -0.31
C ILE A 150 -1.51 -4.95 -1.40
N GLN A 151 -2.40 -5.94 -1.22
CA GLN A 151 -3.47 -6.18 -2.19
C GLN A 151 -4.40 -4.96 -2.32
N ARG A 152 -4.75 -4.32 -1.19
CA ARG A 152 -5.60 -3.14 -1.22
C ARG A 152 -4.95 -1.95 -1.91
N LEU A 153 -3.63 -1.81 -1.84
CA LEU A 153 -2.91 -0.82 -2.63
C LEU A 153 -3.09 -1.05 -4.13
N HIS A 154 -3.00 -2.30 -4.60
CA HIS A 154 -3.30 -2.64 -6.00
C HIS A 154 -4.74 -2.28 -6.37
N ASP A 155 -5.72 -2.68 -5.55
CA ASP A 155 -7.14 -2.43 -5.83
C ASP A 155 -7.45 -0.91 -5.89
N LEU A 156 -6.84 -0.12 -5.02
CA LEU A 156 -6.98 1.34 -5.02
C LEU A 156 -6.17 2.04 -6.11
N ASP A 157 -5.17 1.36 -6.70
CA ASP A 157 -4.45 1.82 -7.87
C ASP A 157 -5.24 1.62 -9.16
N GLN A 158 -6.11 0.62 -9.22
CA GLN A 158 -6.96 0.30 -10.37
C GLN A 158 -8.36 0.94 -10.30
N TRP A 159 -8.63 1.70 -9.25
CA TRP A 159 -9.84 2.51 -9.10
C TRP A 159 -9.86 3.67 -10.09
#